data_AF-A0A093KT96-F1
#
_entry.id   AF-A0A093KT96-F1
#
_cell.length_a   1.000
_cell.length_b   1.000
_cell.length_c   1.000
_cell.angle_alpha   90.00
_cell.angle_beta   90.00
_cell.angle_gamma   90.00
#
_symmetry.space_group_name_H-M   'P 1'
#
loop_
_entity.id
_entity.type
_entity.pdbx_description
1 polymer ?
#
loop_
_entity_poly.entity_id
_entity_poly.type
_entity_poly.pdbx_seq_one_letter_code
_entity_poly.pdbx_strand_id
1 'polypeptide(L)'
;IFSDVYNGTVTFLPLEKNNEGKYQIKKCNIYQIQLTHIKDEEWSVSIVAPFPEDWFSDGIAYPKLSWLGNELLSKLAKWSVEQKPSEFKSTLSLISVAKYSKVYQELKEKYKAMVKVWPEVTDPEKFVYEDVAIATYLLILWEEERKEKELTKKQSFVDLGCGNGLLVHILNNEGHSGRGIDVRRRKIWDMYGPETHLEESTIMPGDSHLFPDTDWLIGNHSDELTPWIPVIAARSSYSCCYFVLPCCFFDFHGKYSRRQSKKTQYREYLDFVAQVGFVCGFHVEEDCLRIPSTKRVCLIGKSRTYPPTDCAVIDKQITQYINNRQTCAAVTCDGRVGFNHKEHSGGVCKETDSELPENETAGTIWMPGFQPREKVEQIRNCASLPRDFVDYVVLSVANLLLNATPQKSCSNMHSGDRNTWNQGESLSLKEVAEHLNKETLKRLKSEYGGLQTLLKNNHQVFEVLNGRVHIRDWRKEKPSRKNKPDVKRRLSAEAFKTRLCWFFIHHPDGCSLPSESCPYAHGTEELRQSQIIKKKKHI
;
A
#
# COMPACT_ATOMS: atom_id res chain seq x y z
N ILE A 1 28.10 -14.11 -16.87
CA ILE A 1 28.52 -12.69 -16.92
C ILE A 1 30.04 -12.69 -16.81
N PHE A 2 30.73 -12.03 -17.71
CA PHE A 2 32.19 -11.88 -17.66
C PHE A 2 32.51 -10.42 -17.35
N SER A 3 33.23 -10.17 -16.26
CA SER A 3 33.59 -8.81 -15.82
C SER A 3 35.08 -8.58 -15.99
N ASP A 4 35.44 -7.63 -16.84
CA ASP A 4 36.78 -7.06 -16.94
C ASP A 4 36.79 -5.72 -16.21
N VAL A 5 37.14 -5.78 -14.92
CA VAL A 5 37.12 -4.62 -14.04
C VAL A 5 38.18 -3.59 -14.45
N TYR A 6 39.32 -4.04 -14.97
CA TYR A 6 40.43 -3.17 -15.36
C TYR A 6 40.07 -2.31 -16.57
N ASN A 7 39.33 -2.88 -17.53
CA ASN A 7 38.85 -2.17 -18.72
C ASN A 7 37.43 -1.61 -18.56
N GLY A 8 36.88 -1.60 -17.35
CA GLY A 8 35.54 -1.08 -17.06
C GLY A 8 34.43 -1.77 -17.85
N THR A 9 34.61 -3.02 -18.26
CA THR A 9 33.72 -3.70 -19.22
C THR A 9 33.05 -4.92 -18.59
N VAL A 10 31.71 -4.98 -18.67
CA VAL A 10 30.92 -6.14 -18.24
C VAL A 10 30.21 -6.72 -19.45
N THR A 11 30.53 -7.97 -19.79
CA THR A 11 29.95 -8.71 -20.92
C THR A 11 28.90 -9.70 -20.45
N PHE A 12 27.71 -9.60 -21.04
CA PHE A 12 26.61 -10.52 -20.86
C PHE A 12 26.59 -11.51 -22.02
N LEU A 13 26.79 -12.78 -21.68
CA LEU A 13 26.81 -13.90 -22.61
C LEU A 13 25.60 -14.79 -22.31
N PRO A 14 24.66 -14.94 -23.25
CA PRO A 14 23.54 -15.86 -23.09
C PRO A 14 24.03 -17.30 -23.30
N LEU A 15 23.90 -18.12 -22.26
CA LEU A 15 24.27 -19.53 -22.27
C LEU A 15 23.01 -20.38 -22.44
N GLU A 16 23.00 -21.27 -23.43
CA GLU A 16 21.98 -22.31 -23.60
C GLU A 16 22.62 -23.69 -23.43
N LYS A 17 21.89 -24.61 -22.81
CA LYS A 17 22.31 -26.01 -22.65
C LYS A 17 21.80 -26.80 -23.85
N ASN A 18 22.70 -27.43 -24.60
CA ASN A 18 22.33 -28.27 -25.73
C ASN A 18 21.75 -29.62 -25.26
N ASN A 19 21.22 -30.42 -26.19
CA ASN A 19 20.63 -31.73 -25.89
C ASN A 19 21.64 -32.74 -25.28
N GLU A 20 22.94 -32.49 -25.42
CA GLU A 20 24.03 -33.28 -24.82
C GLU A 20 24.46 -32.75 -23.43
N GLY A 21 23.82 -31.70 -22.93
CA GLY A 21 24.11 -31.09 -21.65
C GLY A 21 25.32 -30.14 -21.62
N LYS A 22 25.93 -29.83 -22.77
CA LYS A 22 27.01 -28.84 -22.91
C LYS A 22 26.43 -27.43 -23.08
N TYR A 23 27.10 -26.44 -22.48
CA TYR A 23 26.72 -25.04 -22.62
C TYR A 23 27.30 -24.44 -23.90
N GLN A 24 26.45 -23.82 -24.71
CA GLN A 24 26.82 -23.06 -25.90
C GLN A 24 26.44 -21.59 -25.72
N ILE A 25 27.28 -20.69 -26.22
CA ILE A 25 26.99 -19.27 -26.24
C ILE A 25 26.11 -18.99 -27.45
N LYS A 26 24.93 -18.42 -27.20
CA LYS A 26 24.08 -17.93 -28.27
C LYS A 26 24.67 -16.61 -28.80
N LYS A 27 24.81 -16.49 -30.12
CA LYS A 27 25.34 -15.25 -30.73
C LYS A 27 24.37 -14.07 -30.57
N CYS A 28 23.07 -14.33 -30.61
CA CYS A 28 22.07 -13.32 -30.33
C CYS A 28 22.07 -12.93 -28.85
N ASN A 29 21.72 -11.69 -28.56
CA ASN A 29 21.61 -11.13 -27.20
C ASN A 29 22.92 -11.00 -26.41
N ILE A 30 24.07 -11.03 -27.08
CA ILE A 30 25.34 -10.60 -26.47
C ILE A 30 25.32 -9.08 -26.37
N TYR A 31 25.62 -8.55 -25.17
CA TYR A 31 25.83 -7.12 -24.98
C TYR A 31 26.89 -6.86 -23.92
N GLN A 32 27.51 -5.69 -24.01
CA GLN A 32 28.50 -5.19 -23.10
C GLN A 32 28.01 -3.88 -22.48
N ILE A 33 28.27 -3.71 -21.18
CA ILE A 33 28.22 -2.41 -20.52
C ILE A 33 29.66 -1.97 -20.38
N GLN A 34 29.99 -0.80 -20.93
CA GLN A 34 31.35 -0.25 -20.90
C GLN A 34 31.35 1.06 -20.12
N LEU A 35 32.31 1.19 -19.21
CA LEU A 35 32.64 2.41 -18.51
C LEU A 35 33.93 2.96 -19.11
N THR A 36 33.82 4.05 -19.86
CA THR A 36 34.96 4.68 -20.54
C THR A 36 35.27 6.04 -19.91
N HIS A 37 36.54 6.26 -19.59
CA HIS A 37 37.04 7.56 -19.18
C HIS A 37 37.10 8.49 -20.40
N ILE A 38 36.48 9.67 -20.32
CA ILE A 38 36.50 10.65 -21.42
C ILE A 38 37.66 11.62 -21.19
N LYS A 39 37.57 12.48 -20.17
CA LYS A 39 38.57 13.48 -19.76
C LYS A 39 38.37 13.87 -18.30
N ASP A 40 39.44 14.25 -17.60
CA ASP A 40 39.42 14.71 -16.20
C ASP A 40 38.66 13.75 -15.26
N GLU A 41 37.60 14.21 -14.59
CA GLU A 41 36.73 13.39 -13.72
C GLU A 41 35.47 12.89 -14.46
N GLU A 42 35.42 13.01 -15.79
CA GLU A 42 34.25 12.65 -16.61
C GLU A 42 34.35 11.21 -17.14
N TRP A 43 33.34 10.42 -16.77
CA TRP A 43 33.18 9.03 -17.19
C TRP A 43 31.87 8.86 -17.95
N SER A 44 31.87 8.03 -18.99
CA SER A 44 30.65 7.63 -19.70
C SER A 44 30.35 6.16 -19.55
N VAL A 45 29.07 5.84 -19.35
CA VAL A 45 28.54 4.47 -19.39
C VAL A 45 27.84 4.28 -20.73
N SER A 46 28.22 3.25 -21.48
CA SER A 46 27.61 2.90 -22.77
C SER A 46 27.20 1.42 -22.79
N ILE A 47 26.27 1.09 -23.70
CA ILE A 47 25.89 -0.30 -23.98
C ILE A 47 26.22 -0.60 -25.44
N VAL A 48 26.96 -1.68 -25.66
CA VAL A 48 27.36 -2.16 -26.98
C VAL A 48 26.74 -3.53 -27.19
N ALA A 49 25.88 -3.68 -28.19
CA ALA A 49 25.40 -4.98 -28.66
C ALA A 49 26.12 -5.29 -29.99
N PRO A 50 27.07 -6.25 -30.02
CA PRO A 50 27.88 -6.51 -31.22
C PRO A 50 27.06 -7.01 -32.42
N PHE A 51 25.93 -7.66 -32.16
CA PHE A 51 25.04 -8.23 -33.17
C PHE A 51 23.59 -7.75 -32.95
N PRO A 52 23.27 -6.49 -33.27
CA PRO A 52 21.94 -5.92 -33.03
C PRO A 52 20.88 -6.51 -33.97
N GLU A 53 21.25 -6.92 -35.17
CA GLU A 53 20.34 -7.51 -36.17
C GLU A 53 19.82 -8.90 -35.75
N ASP A 54 20.65 -9.65 -35.02
CA ASP A 54 20.30 -10.96 -34.49
C ASP A 54 19.57 -10.85 -33.13
N TRP A 55 19.23 -9.65 -32.65
CA TRP A 55 18.70 -9.45 -31.30
C TRP A 55 17.30 -10.05 -31.15
N PHE A 56 17.18 -11.10 -30.34
CA PHE A 56 15.89 -11.63 -29.94
C PHE A 56 15.38 -10.89 -28.69
N SER A 57 14.11 -10.51 -28.64
CA SER A 57 13.55 -9.92 -27.43
C SER A 57 12.21 -10.55 -27.10
N ASP A 58 12.16 -11.19 -25.94
CA ASP A 58 10.92 -11.59 -25.30
C ASP A 58 10.38 -10.49 -24.37
N GLY A 59 11.17 -9.42 -24.15
CA GLY A 59 10.85 -8.32 -23.23
C GLY A 59 10.96 -8.70 -21.75
N ILE A 60 11.53 -9.88 -21.44
CA ILE A 60 11.50 -10.51 -20.12
C ILE A 60 12.90 -10.98 -19.70
N ALA A 61 13.41 -12.06 -20.29
CA ALA A 61 14.77 -12.54 -20.07
C ALA A 61 15.76 -11.81 -21.00
N TYR A 62 15.27 -11.44 -22.18
CA TYR A 62 15.97 -10.69 -23.21
C TYR A 62 15.30 -9.33 -23.42
N PRO A 63 15.75 -8.28 -22.70
CA PRO A 63 15.15 -6.96 -22.79
C PRO A 63 15.26 -6.40 -24.21
N LYS A 64 14.36 -5.47 -24.57
CA LYS A 64 14.45 -4.76 -25.84
C LYS A 64 15.73 -3.94 -25.88
N LEU A 65 16.42 -3.94 -27.03
CA LEU A 65 17.66 -3.18 -27.20
C LEU A 65 17.46 -1.68 -26.90
N SER A 66 16.29 -1.12 -27.27
CA SER A 66 15.92 0.26 -26.96
C SER A 66 15.76 0.52 -25.45
N TRP A 67 15.31 -0.46 -24.67
CA TRP A 67 15.21 -0.35 -23.22
C TRP A 67 16.60 -0.38 -22.57
N LEU A 68 17.50 -1.23 -23.08
CA LEU A 68 18.90 -1.25 -22.63
C LEU A 68 19.54 0.14 -22.84
N GLY A 69 19.46 0.69 -24.05
CA GLY A 69 20.04 2.01 -24.33
C GLY A 69 19.39 3.15 -23.55
N ASN A 70 18.06 3.27 -23.59
CA ASN A 70 17.38 4.48 -23.11
C ASN A 70 17.10 4.47 -21.60
N GLU A 71 16.79 3.31 -21.05
CA GLU A 71 16.30 3.20 -19.65
C GLU A 71 17.38 2.65 -18.72
N LEU A 72 18.10 1.60 -19.12
CA LEU A 72 19.09 0.97 -18.25
C LEU A 72 20.28 1.90 -17.99
N LEU A 73 20.81 2.60 -19.00
CA LEU A 73 21.93 3.54 -18.83
C LEU A 73 21.59 4.65 -17.82
N SER A 74 20.41 5.27 -17.96
CA SER A 74 19.96 6.31 -17.03
C SER A 74 19.84 5.79 -15.60
N LYS A 75 19.34 4.56 -15.42
CA LYS A 75 19.23 3.92 -14.11
C LYS A 75 20.59 3.56 -13.52
N LEU A 76 21.51 3.02 -14.31
CA LEU A 76 22.87 2.69 -13.87
C LEU A 76 23.62 3.93 -13.40
N ALA A 77 23.56 5.03 -14.15
CA ALA A 77 24.16 6.31 -13.77
C ALA A 77 23.55 6.86 -12.47
N LYS A 78 22.24 6.66 -12.26
CA LYS A 78 21.60 7.02 -11.00
C LYS A 78 22.06 6.12 -9.85
N TRP A 79 22.10 4.80 -10.05
CA TRP A 79 22.47 3.82 -9.03
C TRP A 79 23.94 3.87 -8.64
N SER A 80 24.84 4.26 -9.55
CA SER A 80 26.27 4.40 -9.24
C SER A 80 26.56 5.52 -8.24
N VAL A 81 25.71 6.56 -8.21
CA VAL A 81 25.82 7.70 -7.28
C VAL A 81 25.02 7.46 -5.99
N GLU A 82 23.99 6.62 -6.03
CA GLU A 82 23.19 6.25 -4.87
C GLU A 82 23.88 5.16 -4.03
N GLN A 83 24.86 5.54 -3.21
CA GLN A 83 25.41 4.64 -2.18
C GLN A 83 24.43 4.49 -1.01
N LYS A 84 23.38 3.67 -1.19
CA LYS A 84 22.54 3.22 -0.09
C LYS A 84 22.62 1.71 -0.01
N PRO A 85 23.21 1.13 1.05
CA PRO A 85 23.02 -0.29 1.31
C PRO A 85 21.51 -0.55 1.41
N SER A 86 21.01 -1.50 0.62
CA SER A 86 19.62 -1.90 0.71
C SER A 86 19.39 -2.53 2.09
N GLU A 87 18.50 -1.97 2.90
CA GLU A 87 18.06 -2.57 4.17
C GLU A 87 17.29 -3.89 3.95
N PHE A 88 16.95 -4.21 2.69
CA PHE A 88 16.18 -5.39 2.30
C PHE A 88 17.01 -6.35 1.46
N LYS A 89 16.68 -7.63 1.54
CA LYS A 89 17.24 -8.66 0.67
C LYS A 89 16.97 -8.39 -0.81
N SER A 90 17.78 -9.03 -1.66
CA SER A 90 17.60 -9.03 -3.10
C SER A 90 16.20 -9.50 -3.50
N THR A 91 15.67 -8.92 -4.59
CA THR A 91 14.35 -9.28 -5.12
C THR A 91 14.35 -10.69 -5.69
N LEU A 92 13.36 -11.51 -5.29
CA LEU A 92 13.20 -12.92 -5.66
C LEU A 92 14.44 -13.76 -5.32
N SER A 93 14.97 -13.57 -4.11
CA SER A 93 16.17 -14.26 -3.63
C SER A 93 15.93 -15.72 -3.25
N LEU A 94 14.70 -16.11 -2.95
CA LEU A 94 14.36 -17.48 -2.54
C LEU A 94 13.89 -18.37 -3.69
N ILE A 95 13.70 -17.81 -4.90
CA ILE A 95 13.20 -18.56 -6.06
C ILE A 95 13.98 -18.23 -7.33
N SER A 96 13.92 -19.11 -8.33
CA SER A 96 14.56 -18.84 -9.63
C SER A 96 13.91 -17.66 -10.36
N VAL A 97 14.67 -16.58 -10.56
CA VAL A 97 14.23 -15.40 -11.33
C VAL A 97 13.82 -15.77 -12.75
N ALA A 98 14.53 -16.69 -13.40
CA ALA A 98 14.22 -17.13 -14.75
C ALA A 98 12.87 -17.86 -14.82
N LYS A 99 12.64 -18.77 -13.86
CA LYS A 99 11.38 -19.51 -13.75
C LYS A 99 10.21 -18.60 -13.40
N TYR A 100 10.40 -17.68 -12.45
CA TYR A 100 9.41 -16.64 -12.10
C TYR A 100 9.01 -15.83 -13.32
N SER A 101 10.00 -15.38 -14.08
CA SER A 101 9.77 -14.54 -15.26
C SER A 101 8.93 -15.25 -16.33
N LYS A 102 9.13 -16.56 -16.51
CA LYS A 102 8.34 -17.38 -17.42
C LYS A 102 6.89 -17.57 -16.91
N VAL A 103 6.73 -18.11 -15.70
CA VAL A 103 5.40 -18.43 -15.14
C VAL A 103 4.55 -17.16 -14.95
N TYR A 104 5.17 -16.05 -14.53
CA TYR A 104 4.48 -14.77 -14.41
C TYR A 104 3.83 -14.33 -15.71
N GLN A 105 4.48 -14.56 -16.85
CA GLN A 105 3.97 -14.12 -18.15
C GLN A 105 2.86 -15.02 -18.66
N GLU A 106 2.98 -16.32 -18.43
CA GLU A 106 1.92 -17.30 -18.68
C GLU A 106 0.65 -16.93 -17.89
N LEU A 107 0.79 -16.69 -16.58
CA LEU A 107 -0.34 -16.27 -15.74
C LEU A 107 -0.85 -14.88 -16.11
N LYS A 108 0.05 -13.93 -16.41
CA LYS A 108 -0.33 -12.57 -16.80
C LYS A 108 -1.20 -12.57 -18.05
N GLU A 109 -0.85 -13.36 -19.07
CA GLU A 109 -1.68 -13.46 -20.28
C GLU A 109 -2.99 -14.20 -19.99
N LYS A 110 -2.95 -15.29 -19.19
CA LYS A 110 -4.14 -16.07 -18.79
C LYS A 110 -5.19 -15.22 -18.06
N TYR A 111 -4.76 -14.36 -17.13
CA TYR A 111 -5.65 -13.55 -16.28
C TYR A 111 -5.82 -12.11 -16.76
N LYS A 112 -5.24 -11.72 -17.90
CA LYS A 112 -5.34 -10.37 -18.49
C LYS A 112 -6.78 -9.89 -18.69
N ALA A 113 -7.71 -10.80 -18.97
CA ALA A 113 -9.12 -10.47 -19.14
C ALA A 113 -9.74 -9.88 -17.86
N MET A 114 -9.24 -10.25 -16.68
CA MET A 114 -9.73 -9.73 -15.39
C MET A 114 -9.58 -8.21 -15.27
N VAL A 115 -8.56 -7.62 -15.91
CA VAL A 115 -8.36 -6.16 -15.93
C VAL A 115 -9.54 -5.44 -16.59
N LYS A 116 -10.14 -6.05 -17.61
CA LYS A 116 -11.24 -5.43 -18.38
C LYS A 116 -12.59 -5.50 -17.66
N VAL A 117 -12.76 -6.51 -16.82
CA VAL A 117 -14.05 -6.82 -16.16
C VAL A 117 -14.03 -6.54 -14.66
N TRP A 118 -13.01 -5.84 -14.17
CA TRP A 118 -12.82 -5.52 -12.76
C TRP A 118 -13.97 -4.66 -12.19
N PRO A 119 -14.76 -5.15 -11.23
CA PRO A 119 -15.93 -4.44 -10.72
C PRO A 119 -15.61 -3.54 -9.51
N GLU A 120 -14.39 -3.64 -8.96
CA GLU A 120 -13.98 -2.87 -7.79
C GLU A 120 -13.53 -1.45 -8.15
N VAL A 121 -13.55 -0.56 -7.17
CA VAL A 121 -13.14 0.86 -7.34
C VAL A 121 -11.63 1.05 -7.43
N THR A 122 -10.86 0.00 -7.22
CA THR A 122 -9.40 -0.02 -7.27
C THR A 122 -8.87 -0.07 -8.70
N ASP A 123 -7.60 0.29 -8.87
CA ASP A 123 -6.93 0.23 -10.18
C ASP A 123 -6.73 -1.23 -10.63
N PRO A 124 -7.42 -1.69 -11.68
CA PRO A 124 -7.36 -3.09 -12.10
C PRO A 124 -5.96 -3.51 -12.58
N GLU A 125 -5.22 -2.62 -13.25
CA GLU A 125 -3.88 -2.97 -13.74
C GLU A 125 -2.91 -3.17 -12.59
N LYS A 126 -3.05 -2.39 -11.52
CA LYS A 126 -2.23 -2.56 -10.32
C LYS A 126 -2.58 -3.85 -9.59
N PHE A 127 -3.85 -4.04 -9.23
CA PHE A 127 -4.26 -5.12 -8.32
C PHE A 127 -4.25 -6.50 -8.99
N VAL A 128 -4.69 -6.62 -10.24
CA VAL A 128 -4.68 -7.91 -10.95
C VAL A 128 -3.25 -8.42 -11.12
N TYR A 129 -2.32 -7.57 -11.56
CA TYR A 129 -0.94 -8.00 -11.78
C TYR A 129 -0.13 -8.14 -10.49
N GLU A 130 -0.54 -7.49 -9.39
CA GLU A 130 -0.02 -7.73 -8.04
C GLU A 130 -0.35 -9.15 -7.57
N ASP A 131 -1.63 -9.56 -7.64
CA ASP A 131 -2.04 -10.92 -7.25
C ASP A 131 -1.48 -12.00 -8.19
N VAL A 132 -1.36 -11.73 -9.49
CA VAL A 132 -0.68 -12.64 -10.43
C VAL A 132 0.81 -12.82 -10.06
N ALA A 133 1.49 -11.75 -9.67
CA ALA A 133 2.89 -11.82 -9.23
C ALA A 133 3.05 -12.61 -7.93
N ILE A 134 2.15 -12.42 -6.95
CA ILE A 134 2.14 -13.17 -5.69
C ILE A 134 1.84 -14.64 -5.95
N ALA A 135 0.82 -14.96 -6.76
CA ALA A 135 0.50 -16.33 -7.15
C ALA A 135 1.70 -17.02 -7.84
N THR A 136 2.35 -16.32 -8.76
CA THR A 136 3.57 -16.83 -9.43
C THR A 136 4.64 -17.22 -8.42
N TYR A 137 4.89 -16.35 -7.45
CA TYR A 137 5.89 -16.59 -6.41
C TYR A 137 5.56 -17.84 -5.60
N LEU A 138 4.33 -17.95 -5.11
CA LEU A 138 3.87 -19.09 -4.32
C LEU A 138 3.92 -20.41 -5.11
N LEU A 139 3.48 -20.42 -6.36
CA LEU A 139 3.48 -21.62 -7.20
C LEU A 139 4.90 -22.17 -7.41
N ILE A 140 5.89 -21.29 -7.59
CA ILE A 140 7.28 -21.70 -7.75
C ILE A 140 7.85 -22.20 -6.43
N LEU A 141 7.62 -21.46 -5.35
CA LEU A 141 8.04 -21.84 -4.00
C LEU A 141 7.50 -23.23 -3.63
N TRP A 142 6.22 -23.48 -3.91
CA TRP A 142 5.56 -24.75 -3.66
C TRP A 142 6.03 -25.88 -4.57
N GLU A 143 6.36 -25.59 -5.83
CA GLU A 143 6.96 -26.59 -6.70
C GLU A 143 8.36 -26.99 -6.24
N GLU A 144 9.17 -26.04 -5.77
CA GLU A 144 10.49 -26.32 -5.20
C GLU A 144 10.36 -27.13 -3.90
N GLU A 145 9.44 -26.75 -3.00
CA GLU A 145 9.13 -27.52 -1.80
C GLU A 145 8.70 -28.96 -2.13
N ARG A 146 7.84 -29.16 -3.13
CA ARG A 146 7.42 -30.52 -3.55
C ARG A 146 8.61 -31.34 -4.03
N LYS A 147 9.56 -30.74 -4.75
CA LYS A 147 10.77 -31.44 -5.21
C LYS A 147 11.68 -31.80 -4.04
N GLU A 148 11.88 -30.88 -3.11
CA GLU A 148 12.72 -31.10 -1.92
C GLU A 148 12.15 -32.20 -1.00
N LYS A 149 10.83 -32.27 -0.87
CA LYS A 149 10.14 -33.24 0.00
C LYS A 149 9.63 -34.49 -0.75
N GLU A 150 9.96 -34.63 -2.04
CA GLU A 150 9.50 -35.72 -2.91
C GLU A 150 7.96 -35.91 -2.93
N LEU A 151 7.22 -34.81 -2.87
CA LEU A 151 5.76 -34.80 -2.84
C LEU A 151 5.16 -34.72 -4.25
N THR A 152 4.12 -35.53 -4.49
CA THR A 152 3.35 -35.50 -5.75
C THR A 152 2.08 -34.66 -5.65
N LYS A 153 1.50 -34.57 -4.45
CA LYS A 153 0.28 -33.80 -4.18
C LYS A 153 0.59 -32.30 -4.16
N LYS A 154 -0.29 -31.49 -4.77
CA LYS A 154 -0.24 -30.02 -4.67
C LYS A 154 -0.64 -29.56 -3.27
N GLN A 155 0.04 -28.52 -2.79
CA GLN A 155 -0.19 -27.92 -1.48
C GLN A 155 -1.63 -27.41 -1.35
N SER A 156 -2.19 -27.65 -0.18
CA SER A 156 -3.42 -27.04 0.28
C SER A 156 -3.16 -25.70 0.96
N PHE A 157 -4.12 -24.77 0.89
CA PHE A 157 -3.93 -23.44 1.49
C PHE A 157 -5.21 -22.81 2.06
N VAL A 158 -5.04 -21.89 3.00
CA VAL A 158 -6.08 -20.95 3.44
C VAL A 158 -5.50 -19.53 3.42
N ASP A 159 -6.18 -18.61 2.71
CA ASP A 159 -5.83 -17.19 2.68
C ASP A 159 -6.69 -16.40 3.67
N LEU A 160 -6.06 -15.87 4.71
CA LEU A 160 -6.72 -15.20 5.84
C LEU A 160 -6.71 -13.68 5.63
N GLY A 161 -7.91 -13.11 5.46
CA GLY A 161 -8.08 -11.73 5.02
C GLY A 161 -7.90 -11.58 3.50
N CYS A 162 -8.50 -12.50 2.72
CA CYS A 162 -8.27 -12.63 1.28
C CYS A 162 -8.82 -11.46 0.43
N GLY A 163 -9.61 -10.56 1.02
CA GLY A 163 -10.10 -9.34 0.40
C GLY A 163 -10.83 -9.58 -0.92
N ASN A 164 -10.20 -9.20 -2.04
CA ASN A 164 -10.80 -9.35 -3.36
C ASN A 164 -10.89 -10.82 -3.82
N GLY A 165 -10.12 -11.75 -3.24
CA GLY A 165 -10.18 -13.18 -3.54
C GLY A 165 -9.51 -13.63 -4.85
N LEU A 166 -8.89 -12.72 -5.63
CA LEU A 166 -8.24 -13.05 -6.90
C LEU A 166 -7.04 -13.99 -6.71
N LEU A 167 -6.25 -13.80 -5.65
CA LEU A 167 -5.14 -14.72 -5.34
C LEU A 167 -5.66 -16.16 -5.16
N VAL A 168 -6.74 -16.32 -4.39
CA VAL A 168 -7.40 -17.62 -4.16
C VAL A 168 -7.92 -18.19 -5.47
N HIS A 169 -8.60 -17.39 -6.28
CA HIS A 169 -9.09 -17.77 -7.60
C HIS A 169 -7.97 -18.31 -8.51
N ILE A 170 -6.84 -17.61 -8.58
CA ILE A 170 -5.69 -18.03 -9.38
C ILE A 170 -5.15 -19.37 -8.85
N LEU A 171 -4.88 -19.48 -7.55
CA LEU A 171 -4.30 -20.68 -6.97
C LEU A 171 -5.22 -21.91 -7.13
N ASN A 172 -6.53 -21.76 -6.94
CA ASN A 172 -7.50 -22.84 -7.19
C ASN A 172 -7.49 -23.28 -8.66
N ASN A 173 -7.50 -22.33 -9.61
CA ASN A 173 -7.46 -22.64 -11.04
C ASN A 173 -6.11 -23.21 -11.51
N GLU A 174 -5.02 -22.94 -10.79
CA GLU A 174 -3.74 -23.62 -10.99
C GLU A 174 -3.69 -25.00 -10.29
N GLY A 175 -4.81 -25.47 -9.73
CA GLY A 175 -5.01 -26.81 -9.20
C GLY A 175 -4.63 -27.00 -7.74
N HIS A 176 -4.49 -25.93 -6.96
CA HIS A 176 -4.25 -26.00 -5.52
C HIS A 176 -5.57 -25.96 -4.75
N SER A 177 -5.80 -26.94 -3.86
CA SER A 177 -7.00 -27.00 -3.03
C SER A 177 -6.91 -25.97 -1.91
N GLY A 178 -7.85 -25.05 -1.82
CA GLY A 178 -7.81 -24.05 -0.77
C GLY A 178 -8.99 -23.12 -0.82
N ARG A 179 -9.05 -22.23 0.18
CA ARG A 179 -10.11 -21.24 0.33
C ARG A 179 -9.58 -19.91 0.86
N GLY A 180 -10.31 -18.85 0.58
CA GLY A 180 -10.09 -17.53 1.18
C GLY A 180 -11.16 -17.21 2.20
N ILE A 181 -10.77 -16.64 3.33
CA ILE A 181 -11.69 -16.17 4.37
C ILE A 181 -11.48 -14.67 4.53
N ASP A 182 -12.55 -13.89 4.41
CA ASP A 182 -12.52 -12.45 4.71
C ASP A 182 -13.75 -12.05 5.51
N VAL A 183 -13.62 -11.02 6.34
CA VAL A 183 -14.74 -10.48 7.11
C VAL A 183 -15.79 -9.80 6.23
N ARG A 184 -15.45 -9.48 4.98
CA ARG A 184 -16.33 -8.82 4.02
C ARG A 184 -16.30 -9.50 2.65
N ARG A 185 -17.47 -9.85 2.15
CA ARG A 185 -17.62 -10.23 0.73
C ARG A 185 -17.39 -9.01 -0.18
N ARG A 186 -16.61 -9.20 -1.26
CA ARG A 186 -16.40 -8.19 -2.31
C ARG A 186 -17.24 -8.49 -3.55
N LYS A 187 -17.51 -7.48 -4.38
CA LYS A 187 -18.40 -7.63 -5.56
C LYS A 187 -17.80 -8.57 -6.60
N ILE A 188 -16.48 -8.57 -6.71
CA ILE A 188 -15.76 -9.45 -7.63
C ILE A 188 -15.96 -10.94 -7.30
N TRP A 189 -16.35 -11.31 -6.07
CA TRP A 189 -16.58 -12.70 -5.71
C TRP A 189 -17.69 -13.34 -6.55
N ASP A 190 -18.69 -12.56 -6.98
CA ASP A 190 -19.80 -13.04 -7.81
C ASP A 190 -19.37 -13.40 -9.25
N MET A 191 -18.15 -13.01 -9.64
CA MET A 191 -17.59 -13.28 -10.96
C MET A 191 -16.76 -14.57 -11.02
N TYR A 192 -16.38 -15.11 -9.86
CA TYR A 192 -15.56 -16.31 -9.82
C TYR A 192 -16.40 -17.57 -10.00
N GLY A 193 -15.81 -18.57 -10.66
CA GLY A 193 -16.44 -19.86 -10.89
C GLY A 193 -16.49 -20.75 -9.65
N PRO A 194 -17.17 -21.92 -9.73
CA PRO A 194 -17.35 -22.83 -8.60
C PRO A 194 -16.05 -23.41 -8.03
N GLU A 195 -14.96 -23.38 -8.80
CA GLU A 195 -13.63 -23.80 -8.34
C GLU A 195 -13.04 -22.87 -7.26
N THR A 196 -13.57 -21.65 -7.13
CA THR A 196 -13.06 -20.63 -6.21
C THR A 196 -13.84 -20.63 -4.90
N HIS A 197 -13.19 -21.07 -3.83
CA HIS A 197 -13.83 -21.18 -2.53
C HIS A 197 -13.54 -19.94 -1.68
N LEU A 198 -14.57 -19.12 -1.43
CA LEU A 198 -14.47 -17.90 -0.65
C LEU A 198 -15.56 -17.85 0.43
N GLU A 199 -15.16 -17.55 1.66
CA GLU A 199 -16.02 -17.55 2.84
C GLU A 199 -16.05 -16.15 3.48
N GLU A 200 -17.25 -15.60 3.68
CA GLU A 200 -17.44 -14.37 4.43
C GLU A 200 -17.57 -14.70 5.92
N SER A 201 -16.45 -14.62 6.65
CA SER A 201 -16.40 -14.93 8.07
C SER A 201 -15.39 -14.08 8.83
N THR A 202 -15.67 -13.82 10.10
CA THR A 202 -14.77 -13.09 10.99
C THR A 202 -13.73 -14.03 11.57
N ILE A 203 -12.46 -13.80 11.22
CA ILE A 203 -11.34 -14.58 11.76
C ILE A 203 -11.02 -14.05 13.17
N MET A 204 -11.26 -14.89 14.17
CA MET A 204 -10.92 -14.61 15.55
C MET A 204 -9.68 -15.42 15.96
N PRO A 205 -8.61 -14.79 16.48
CA PRO A 205 -7.45 -15.50 17.02
C PRO A 205 -7.83 -16.35 18.23
N GLY A 206 -8.10 -17.63 18.00
CA GLY A 206 -8.57 -18.59 18.99
C GLY A 206 -8.69 -19.99 18.39
N ASP A 207 -8.99 -20.97 19.24
CA ASP A 207 -9.01 -22.39 18.84
C ASP A 207 -10.06 -22.71 17.76
N SER A 208 -11.06 -21.83 17.61
CA SER A 208 -12.10 -21.92 16.57
C SER A 208 -11.60 -21.75 15.12
N HIS A 209 -10.42 -21.16 14.92
CA HIS A 209 -9.88 -20.83 13.59
C HIS A 209 -8.52 -21.50 13.35
N LEU A 210 -8.45 -22.80 13.66
CA LEU A 210 -7.30 -23.66 13.35
C LEU A 210 -7.54 -24.48 12.07
N PHE A 211 -6.45 -24.78 11.37
CA PHE A 211 -6.48 -25.44 10.06
C PHE A 211 -5.53 -26.67 10.04
N PRO A 212 -5.82 -27.73 10.81
CA PRO A 212 -4.90 -28.86 11.01
C PRO A 212 -4.53 -29.60 9.72
N ASP A 213 -5.45 -29.64 8.75
CA ASP A 213 -5.27 -30.35 7.48
C ASP A 213 -4.73 -29.45 6.35
N THR A 214 -4.30 -28.22 6.67
CA THR A 214 -3.83 -27.24 5.68
C THR A 214 -2.30 -27.14 5.68
N ASP A 215 -1.70 -27.22 4.49
CA ASP A 215 -0.25 -27.12 4.33
C ASP A 215 0.25 -25.68 4.52
N TRP A 216 -0.48 -24.69 3.99
CA TRP A 216 -0.07 -23.28 3.98
C TRP A 216 -1.14 -22.30 4.44
N LEU A 217 -0.78 -21.41 5.37
CA LEU A 217 -1.56 -20.20 5.65
C LEU A 217 -0.96 -18.99 4.93
N ILE A 218 -1.81 -18.25 4.23
CA ILE A 218 -1.44 -17.05 3.49
C ILE A 218 -2.03 -15.83 4.20
N GLY A 219 -1.23 -14.79 4.36
CA GLY A 219 -1.66 -13.45 4.75
C GLY A 219 -1.19 -12.44 3.72
N ASN A 220 -1.90 -12.34 2.60
CA ASN A 220 -1.63 -11.33 1.59
C ASN A 220 -2.26 -9.99 2.01
N HIS A 221 -1.46 -9.05 2.51
CA HIS A 221 -1.95 -7.73 2.94
C HIS A 221 -3.08 -7.85 4.00
N SER A 222 -2.95 -8.82 4.91
CA SER A 222 -4.00 -9.25 5.85
C SER A 222 -4.24 -8.32 7.05
N ASP A 223 -3.79 -7.06 6.96
CA ASP A 223 -4.02 -6.02 7.96
C ASP A 223 -3.77 -6.47 9.41
N GLU A 224 -4.78 -6.40 10.28
CA GLU A 224 -4.71 -6.78 11.70
C GLU A 224 -4.36 -8.25 11.94
N LEU A 225 -4.57 -9.11 10.94
CA LEU A 225 -4.23 -10.54 11.03
C LEU A 225 -2.75 -10.81 10.75
N THR A 226 -2.00 -9.86 10.17
CA THR A 226 -0.57 -10.01 9.82
C THR A 226 0.26 -10.68 10.95
N PRO A 227 0.26 -10.19 12.21
CA PRO A 227 1.02 -10.83 13.27
C PRO A 227 0.41 -12.15 13.75
N TRP A 228 -0.87 -12.41 13.47
CA TRP A 228 -1.56 -13.64 13.87
C TRP A 228 -1.30 -14.81 12.92
N ILE A 229 -0.97 -14.57 11.64
CA ILE A 229 -0.76 -15.66 10.66
C ILE A 229 0.30 -16.68 11.14
N PRO A 230 1.50 -16.28 11.63
CA PRO A 230 2.47 -17.25 12.14
C PRO A 230 1.98 -17.99 13.38
N VAL A 231 1.18 -17.34 14.23
CA VAL A 231 0.61 -17.95 15.45
C VAL A 231 -0.42 -19.02 15.07
N ILE A 232 -1.34 -18.70 14.17
CA ILE A 232 -2.36 -19.63 13.68
C ILE A 232 -1.68 -20.81 12.99
N ALA A 233 -0.66 -20.58 12.18
CA ALA A 233 0.10 -21.66 11.53
C ALA A 233 0.81 -22.55 12.56
N ALA A 234 1.42 -21.96 13.60
CA ALA A 234 2.05 -22.71 14.67
C ALA A 234 1.09 -23.62 15.44
N ARG A 235 -0.13 -23.13 15.69
CA ARG A 235 -1.15 -23.85 16.45
C ARG A 235 -2.02 -24.79 15.63
N SER A 236 -2.06 -24.61 14.31
CA SER A 236 -2.86 -25.46 13.42
C SER A 236 -2.26 -26.84 13.27
N SER A 237 -0.97 -26.93 12.92
CA SER A 237 -0.25 -28.19 12.81
C SER A 237 1.26 -27.96 12.81
N TYR A 238 2.03 -28.93 13.29
CA TYR A 238 3.50 -28.86 13.27
C TYR A 238 4.06 -28.67 11.86
N SER A 239 3.44 -29.29 10.84
CA SER A 239 3.84 -29.20 9.43
C SER A 239 3.27 -27.99 8.69
N CYS A 240 2.34 -27.24 9.31
CA CYS A 240 1.72 -26.08 8.68
C CYS A 240 2.75 -24.96 8.49
N CYS A 241 2.84 -24.49 7.26
CA CYS A 241 3.73 -23.41 6.82
C CYS A 241 2.94 -22.10 6.72
N TYR A 242 3.66 -20.97 6.67
CA TYR A 242 3.01 -19.68 6.40
C TYR A 242 3.76 -18.81 5.41
N PHE A 243 2.99 -17.95 4.75
CA PHE A 243 3.46 -16.81 3.98
C PHE A 243 2.70 -15.57 4.44
N VAL A 244 3.41 -14.48 4.72
CA VAL A 244 2.77 -13.19 5.03
C VAL A 244 3.43 -12.07 4.23
N LEU A 245 2.61 -11.16 3.69
CA LEU A 245 3.02 -9.95 2.98
C LEU A 245 2.50 -8.71 3.73
N PRO A 246 3.25 -8.20 4.72
CA PRO A 246 2.79 -7.13 5.60
C PRO A 246 2.61 -5.80 4.86
N CYS A 247 1.44 -5.15 5.04
CA CYS A 247 1.22 -3.79 4.55
C CYS A 247 0.84 -2.80 5.67
N CYS A 248 -0.05 -3.15 6.58
CA CYS A 248 -0.50 -2.25 7.63
C CYS A 248 0.20 -2.56 8.96
N PHE A 249 0.44 -1.51 9.75
CA PHE A 249 1.23 -1.62 10.97
C PHE A 249 0.34 -1.96 12.16
N PHE A 250 0.01 -3.24 12.30
CA PHE A 250 -0.78 -3.77 13.42
C PHE A 250 0.08 -4.63 14.34
N ASP A 251 -0.04 -4.40 15.65
CA ASP A 251 0.37 -5.38 16.68
C ASP A 251 -0.82 -6.32 16.94
N PHE A 252 -0.68 -7.26 17.88
CA PHE A 252 -1.78 -8.14 18.27
C PHE A 252 -2.98 -7.39 18.86
N HIS A 253 -2.72 -6.21 19.47
CA HIS A 253 -3.73 -5.32 20.03
C HIS A 253 -3.66 -3.94 19.35
N GLY A 254 -4.29 -3.82 18.18
CA GLY A 254 -4.43 -2.56 17.46
C GLY A 254 -3.16 -2.12 16.74
N LYS A 255 -2.92 -0.81 16.67
CA LYS A 255 -1.82 -0.26 15.85
C LYS A 255 -0.45 -0.52 16.48
N TYR A 256 0.48 -0.97 15.65
CA TYR A 256 1.88 -1.13 16.04
C TYR A 256 2.51 0.23 16.38
N SER A 257 3.06 0.31 17.59
CA SER A 257 3.77 1.48 18.09
C SER A 257 5.25 1.32 17.89
N ARG A 258 5.84 2.25 17.14
CA ARG A 258 7.26 2.29 16.82
C ARG A 258 8.09 2.44 18.10
N ARG A 259 9.11 1.60 18.25
CA ARG A 259 9.98 1.56 19.43
C ARG A 259 11.32 2.23 19.22
N GLN A 260 11.80 2.35 17.97
CA GLN A 260 13.13 2.89 17.68
C GLN A 260 13.13 3.87 16.50
N SER A 261 13.84 4.98 16.64
CA SER A 261 13.89 6.02 15.59
C SER A 261 14.92 5.75 14.48
N LYS A 262 15.80 4.75 14.65
CA LYS A 262 16.95 4.50 13.76
C LYS A 262 16.63 3.82 12.42
N LYS A 263 15.58 2.98 12.37
CA LYS A 263 15.18 2.22 11.17
C LYS A 263 13.93 2.80 10.53
N THR A 264 13.68 2.58 9.24
CA THR A 264 12.36 2.95 8.68
C THR A 264 11.22 2.25 9.42
N GLN A 265 10.04 2.88 9.51
CA GLN A 265 8.87 2.27 10.19
C GLN A 265 8.54 0.89 9.59
N TYR A 266 8.69 0.75 8.27
CA TYR A 266 8.44 -0.50 7.57
C TYR A 266 9.45 -1.59 7.93
N ARG A 267 10.76 -1.30 7.93
CA ARG A 267 11.79 -2.27 8.36
C ARG A 267 11.61 -2.71 9.80
N GLU A 268 11.34 -1.76 10.70
CA GLU A 268 11.08 -2.10 12.11
C GLU A 268 9.83 -2.99 12.26
N TYR A 269 8.80 -2.74 11.47
CA TYR A 269 7.61 -3.57 11.48
C TYR A 269 7.86 -4.98 10.94
N LEU A 270 8.65 -5.12 9.87
CA LEU A 270 9.07 -6.42 9.36
C LEU A 270 9.89 -7.20 10.40
N ASP A 271 10.80 -6.52 11.11
CA ASP A 271 11.56 -7.12 12.21
C ASP A 271 10.63 -7.65 13.31
N PHE A 272 9.56 -6.90 13.62
CA PHE A 272 8.54 -7.37 14.55
C PHE A 272 7.82 -8.62 14.05
N VAL A 273 7.30 -8.63 12.83
CA VAL A 273 6.59 -9.79 12.28
C VAL A 273 7.52 -11.01 12.16
N ALA A 274 8.79 -10.80 11.81
CA ALA A 274 9.80 -11.85 11.82
C ALA A 274 10.05 -12.40 13.23
N GLN A 275 10.13 -11.52 14.24
CA GLN A 275 10.23 -11.93 15.65
C GLN A 275 9.03 -12.78 16.09
N VAL A 276 7.82 -12.45 15.64
CA VAL A 276 6.64 -13.29 15.91
C VAL A 276 6.83 -14.69 15.32
N GLY A 277 7.27 -14.78 14.06
CA GLY A 277 7.58 -16.08 13.42
C GLY A 277 8.65 -16.88 14.18
N PHE A 278 9.72 -16.24 14.65
CA PHE A 278 10.75 -16.91 15.46
C PHE A 278 10.21 -17.42 16.80
N VAL A 279 9.38 -16.63 17.48
CA VAL A 279 8.71 -17.06 18.73
C VAL A 279 7.75 -18.22 18.48
N CYS A 280 7.11 -18.23 17.31
CA CYS A 280 6.29 -19.34 16.85
C CYS A 280 7.11 -20.59 16.45
N GLY A 281 8.43 -20.54 16.63
CA GLY A 281 9.37 -21.62 16.40
C GLY A 281 9.56 -21.95 14.93
N PHE A 282 9.46 -20.96 14.04
CA PHE A 282 9.78 -21.10 12.62
C PHE A 282 11.19 -20.62 12.29
N HIS A 283 11.82 -21.27 11.32
CA HIS A 283 12.89 -20.65 10.54
C HIS A 283 12.26 -19.62 9.60
N VAL A 284 12.36 -18.34 9.97
CA VAL A 284 11.76 -17.26 9.19
C VAL A 284 12.70 -16.81 8.08
N GLU A 285 12.25 -16.99 6.85
CA GLU A 285 12.90 -16.46 5.67
C GLU A 285 12.22 -15.17 5.22
N GLU A 286 13.03 -14.25 4.71
CA GLU A 286 12.58 -12.98 4.13
C GLU A 286 12.89 -12.99 2.63
N ASP A 287 11.99 -12.44 1.83
CA ASP A 287 12.24 -12.15 0.42
C ASP A 287 11.55 -10.86 -0.05
N CYS A 288 12.03 -10.29 -1.15
CA CYS A 288 11.41 -9.14 -1.81
C CYS A 288 10.68 -9.60 -3.07
N LEU A 289 9.37 -9.38 -3.14
CA LEU A 289 8.53 -9.70 -4.31
C LEU A 289 8.68 -8.66 -5.43
N ARG A 290 8.42 -9.09 -6.67
CA ARG A 290 8.36 -8.20 -7.84
C ARG A 290 6.92 -7.75 -8.12
N ILE A 291 6.39 -6.91 -7.22
CA ILE A 291 5.03 -6.34 -7.28
C ILE A 291 5.05 -4.80 -7.37
N PRO A 292 3.98 -4.16 -7.87
CA PRO A 292 3.87 -2.69 -7.96
C PRO A 292 3.54 -2.02 -6.60
N SER A 293 4.28 -2.39 -5.55
CA SER A 293 4.11 -1.89 -4.18
C SER A 293 5.46 -1.50 -3.54
N THR A 294 5.41 -0.50 -2.65
CA THR A 294 6.54 -0.15 -1.77
C THR A 294 6.65 -1.11 -0.59
N LYS A 295 5.56 -1.81 -0.24
CA LYS A 295 5.50 -2.82 0.82
C LYS A 295 5.47 -4.21 0.19
N ARG A 296 6.64 -4.65 -0.26
CA ARG A 296 6.84 -5.84 -1.11
C ARG A 296 7.70 -6.92 -0.46
N VAL A 297 7.92 -6.84 0.84
CA VAL A 297 8.76 -7.80 1.57
C VAL A 297 7.84 -8.82 2.19
N CYS A 298 8.01 -10.09 1.84
CA CYS A 298 7.29 -11.19 2.45
C CYS A 298 8.16 -11.91 3.49
N LEU A 299 7.49 -12.55 4.45
CA LEU A 299 8.09 -13.41 5.46
C LEU A 299 7.46 -14.80 5.37
N ILE A 300 8.31 -15.83 5.42
CA ILE A 300 7.93 -17.21 5.13
C ILE A 300 8.45 -18.11 6.27
N GLY A 301 7.60 -18.99 6.78
CA GLY A 301 7.99 -20.05 7.72
C GLY A 301 7.71 -21.42 7.13
N LYS A 302 8.74 -22.13 6.68
CA LYS A 302 8.65 -23.48 6.06
C LYS A 302 9.00 -24.63 7.00
N SER A 303 9.81 -24.37 8.02
CA SER A 303 10.34 -25.40 8.90
C SER A 303 10.44 -24.92 10.34
N ARG A 304 10.50 -25.86 11.27
CA ARG A 304 10.55 -25.59 12.71
C ARG A 304 11.99 -25.49 13.21
N THR A 305 12.20 -24.68 14.24
CA THR A 305 13.49 -24.53 14.96
C THR A 305 13.65 -25.53 16.10
N TYR A 306 12.66 -26.39 16.31
CA TYR A 306 12.55 -27.30 17.44
C TYR A 306 11.95 -28.64 16.99
N PRO A 307 12.20 -29.76 17.68
CA PRO A 307 11.62 -31.07 17.36
C PRO A 307 10.14 -31.17 17.80
N PRO A 308 9.34 -32.10 17.24
CA PRO A 308 7.91 -32.23 17.56
C PRO A 308 7.59 -32.46 19.06
N THR A 309 8.53 -32.99 19.83
CA THR A 309 8.37 -33.21 21.28
C THR A 309 8.19 -31.91 22.06
N ASP A 310 8.69 -30.80 21.54
CA ASP A 310 8.76 -29.52 22.27
C ASP A 310 7.58 -28.60 21.92
N CYS A 311 6.60 -29.05 21.11
CA CYS A 311 5.41 -28.28 20.72
C CYS A 311 4.71 -27.62 21.91
N ALA A 312 4.51 -28.34 23.01
CA ALA A 312 3.85 -27.81 24.19
C ALA A 312 4.68 -26.72 24.91
N VAL A 313 6.01 -26.78 24.81
CA VAL A 313 6.91 -25.76 25.38
C VAL A 313 6.83 -24.50 24.53
N ILE A 314 6.92 -24.64 23.20
CA ILE A 314 6.83 -23.52 22.27
C ILE A 314 5.45 -22.85 22.34
N ASP A 315 4.36 -23.61 22.44
CA ASP A 315 3.03 -23.03 22.58
C ASP A 315 2.86 -22.19 23.85
N LYS A 316 3.48 -22.61 24.97
CA LYS A 316 3.57 -21.78 26.19
C LYS A 316 4.36 -20.50 25.95
N GLN A 317 5.46 -20.56 25.21
CA GLN A 317 6.26 -19.37 24.86
C GLN A 317 5.49 -18.40 23.95
N ILE A 318 4.75 -18.91 22.97
CA ILE A 318 3.84 -18.12 22.11
C ILE A 318 2.82 -17.39 22.99
N THR A 319 2.14 -18.12 23.88
CA THR A 319 1.14 -17.55 24.80
C THR A 319 1.76 -16.45 25.68
N GLN A 320 2.93 -16.69 26.27
CA GLN A 320 3.63 -15.70 27.09
C GLN A 320 4.02 -14.44 26.29
N TYR A 321 4.50 -14.61 25.05
CA TYR A 321 4.88 -13.49 24.20
C TYR A 321 3.69 -12.59 23.84
N ILE A 322 2.57 -13.22 23.49
CA ILE A 322 1.29 -12.56 23.19
C ILE A 322 0.81 -11.77 24.41
N ASN A 323 0.82 -12.37 25.60
CA ASN A 323 0.40 -11.71 26.84
C ASN A 323 1.32 -10.53 27.22
N ASN A 324 2.64 -10.68 27.06
CA ASN A 324 3.61 -9.61 27.37
C ASN A 324 3.48 -8.38 26.45
N ARG A 325 2.87 -8.55 25.26
CA ARG A 325 2.56 -7.42 24.37
C ARG A 325 1.41 -6.57 24.88
N GLN A 326 0.46 -7.18 25.60
CA GLN A 326 -0.68 -6.48 26.20
C GLN A 326 -0.25 -5.53 27.31
N THR A 327 0.62 -5.98 28.21
CA THR A 327 1.12 -5.17 29.35
C THR A 327 1.96 -3.97 28.91
N CYS A 328 2.75 -4.11 27.84
CA CYS A 328 3.52 -2.98 27.29
C CYS A 328 2.64 -1.85 26.71
N ALA A 329 1.44 -2.15 26.20
CA ALA A 329 0.52 -1.13 25.70
C ALA A 329 -0.09 -0.31 26.85
N ALA A 330 -0.44 -0.96 27.97
CA ALA A 330 -1.01 -0.31 29.15
C ALA A 330 -0.04 0.67 29.83
N VAL A 331 1.27 0.40 29.80
CA VAL A 331 2.28 1.30 30.39
C VAL A 331 2.47 2.59 29.58
N THR A 332 2.12 2.59 28.27
CA THR A 332 2.26 3.79 27.43
C THR A 332 1.07 4.76 27.49
N CYS A 333 -0.06 4.38 28.09
CA CYS A 333 -1.23 5.25 28.22
C CYS A 333 -1.30 6.06 29.53
N ASP A 334 -0.39 5.86 30.49
CA ASP A 334 -0.44 6.53 31.80
C ASP A 334 0.59 7.67 31.98
N GLY A 335 0.90 8.37 30.88
CA GLY A 335 1.73 9.58 30.85
C GLY A 335 1.00 10.86 31.26
N ARG A 336 0.09 10.81 32.25
CA ARG A 336 -0.49 12.01 32.88
C ARG A 336 -0.21 11.99 34.38
N VAL A 337 0.99 12.41 34.75
CA VAL A 337 1.28 12.77 36.14
C VAL A 337 0.64 14.14 36.44
N GLY A 338 -0.22 14.17 37.46
CA GLY A 338 -0.85 15.37 37.99
C GLY A 338 -1.64 15.09 39.27
N PHE A 339 -0.89 14.77 40.35
CA PHE A 339 -1.20 14.79 41.79
C PHE A 339 -2.60 15.23 42.28
N ASN A 340 -3.25 14.39 43.10
CA ASN A 340 -3.36 14.57 44.56
C ASN A 340 -4.15 13.43 45.27
N HIS A 341 -3.56 12.90 46.35
CA HIS A 341 -4.11 12.44 47.64
C HIS A 341 -5.59 11.94 47.72
N LYS A 342 -5.94 10.79 48.32
CA LYS A 342 -5.59 10.29 49.68
C LYS A 342 -6.02 8.83 49.84
N GLU A 343 -5.34 8.10 50.72
CA GLU A 343 -5.70 6.77 51.23
C GLU A 343 -7.03 6.77 52.01
N HIS A 344 -7.86 5.73 51.86
CA HIS A 344 -8.27 4.80 52.94
C HIS A 344 -9.35 3.78 52.53
N SER A 345 -9.25 2.61 53.18
CA SER A 345 -10.29 1.64 53.56
C SER A 345 -11.00 0.78 52.50
N GLY A 346 -10.58 -0.49 52.43
CA GLY A 346 -11.34 -1.72 52.75
C GLY A 346 -12.82 -1.85 52.33
N GLY A 347 -13.12 -2.92 51.59
CA GLY A 347 -14.47 -3.47 51.37
C GLY A 347 -14.47 -4.41 50.16
N VAL A 348 -14.16 -5.70 50.35
CA VAL A 348 -15.12 -6.83 50.37
C VAL A 348 -15.93 -7.00 49.08
N CYS A 349 -15.72 -8.18 48.51
CA CYS A 349 -16.35 -8.83 47.37
C CYS A 349 -17.88 -8.65 47.27
N LYS A 350 -18.37 -8.47 46.05
CA LYS A 350 -19.64 -9.05 45.61
C LYS A 350 -19.51 -9.52 44.16
N GLU A 351 -19.44 -10.85 44.03
CA GLU A 351 -19.81 -11.56 42.81
C GLU A 351 -21.26 -11.23 42.48
N THR A 352 -21.52 -10.92 41.22
CA THR A 352 -22.86 -11.00 40.64
C THR A 352 -22.75 -11.88 39.42
N ASP A 353 -23.13 -13.13 39.63
CA ASP A 353 -23.44 -14.10 38.60
C ASP A 353 -24.43 -13.50 37.61
N SER A 354 -24.03 -13.46 36.35
CA SER A 354 -24.91 -13.24 35.22
C SER A 354 -24.68 -14.42 34.28
N GLU A 355 -25.50 -15.45 34.46
CA GLU A 355 -25.54 -16.64 33.62
C GLU A 355 -25.76 -16.22 32.16
N LEU A 356 -24.79 -16.56 31.31
CA LEU A 356 -24.94 -16.53 29.85
C LEU A 356 -25.34 -17.95 29.39
N PRO A 357 -26.25 -18.07 28.40
CA PRO A 357 -26.79 -19.36 28.02
C PRO A 357 -25.74 -20.20 27.29
N GLU A 358 -25.65 -21.46 27.68
CA GLU A 358 -24.85 -22.49 27.04
C GLU A 358 -25.42 -22.80 25.64
N ASN A 359 -24.70 -22.45 24.57
CA ASN A 359 -24.47 -23.36 23.45
C ASN A 359 -23.41 -22.87 22.45
N GLU A 360 -22.75 -23.87 21.86
CA GLU A 360 -21.77 -23.86 20.75
C GLU A 360 -20.29 -23.62 21.13
N THR A 361 -19.54 -24.73 21.21
CA THR A 361 -18.07 -24.89 21.18
C THR A 361 -17.25 -23.60 21.18
N ALA A 362 -17.19 -22.92 22.31
CA ALA A 362 -16.38 -21.72 22.47
C ALA A 362 -14.92 -22.13 22.72
N GLY A 363 -14.16 -22.31 21.64
CA GLY A 363 -12.71 -22.46 21.70
C GLY A 363 -12.05 -21.28 22.43
N THR A 364 -10.91 -21.52 23.08
CA THR A 364 -10.23 -20.50 23.88
C THR A 364 -9.80 -19.33 22.99
N ILE A 365 -10.18 -18.11 23.38
CA ILE A 365 -9.70 -16.88 22.73
C ILE A 365 -8.28 -16.61 23.22
N TRP A 366 -7.32 -16.50 22.30
CA TRP A 366 -5.90 -16.38 22.66
C TRP A 366 -5.49 -15.02 23.18
N MET A 367 -6.24 -13.97 22.82
CA MET A 367 -6.07 -12.62 23.36
C MET A 367 -7.42 -11.90 23.46
N PRO A 368 -7.86 -11.56 24.69
CA PRO A 368 -8.99 -10.66 24.89
C PRO A 368 -8.68 -9.27 24.33
N GLY A 369 -9.60 -8.69 23.55
CA GLY A 369 -9.48 -7.33 23.02
C GLY A 369 -8.94 -7.21 21.59
N PHE A 370 -8.67 -8.32 20.90
CA PHE A 370 -8.54 -8.29 19.45
C PHE A 370 -9.84 -7.78 18.81
N GLN A 371 -9.73 -6.76 17.96
CA GLN A 371 -10.87 -6.18 17.26
C GLN A 371 -10.71 -6.44 15.76
N PRO A 372 -11.47 -7.39 15.19
CA PRO A 372 -11.53 -7.54 13.75
C PRO A 372 -12.14 -6.27 13.13
N ARG A 373 -11.80 -5.99 11.87
CA ARG A 373 -12.49 -4.93 11.12
C ARG A 373 -14.00 -5.17 11.09
N GLU A 374 -14.78 -4.09 11.14
CA GLU A 374 -16.25 -4.15 11.05
C GLU A 374 -16.68 -4.85 9.74
N LYS A 375 -17.82 -5.54 9.69
CA LYS A 375 -18.30 -6.16 8.44
C LYS A 375 -18.65 -5.14 7.34
N VAL A 376 -19.02 -3.91 7.71
CA VAL A 376 -19.39 -2.85 6.77
C VAL A 376 -18.30 -1.79 6.71
N GLU A 377 -17.82 -1.48 5.51
CA GLU A 377 -16.91 -0.35 5.30
C GLU A 377 -17.72 0.95 5.22
N GLN A 378 -17.69 1.76 6.29
CA GLN A 378 -18.26 3.11 6.18
C GLN A 378 -17.37 3.96 5.24
N ILE A 379 -17.92 4.35 4.09
CA ILE A 379 -17.24 5.29 3.17
C ILE A 379 -17.19 6.65 3.85
N ARG A 380 -16.06 6.91 4.50
CA ARG A 380 -15.77 8.18 5.16
C ARG A 380 -14.73 8.93 4.35
N ASN A 381 -15.19 9.92 3.59
CA ASN A 381 -14.32 10.81 2.86
C ASN A 381 -14.84 12.24 3.07
N CYS A 382 -13.98 13.26 3.00
CA CYS A 382 -14.45 14.64 3.14
C CYS A 382 -15.49 15.06 2.07
N ALA A 383 -15.76 14.23 1.06
CA ALA A 383 -16.79 14.44 0.06
C ALA A 383 -18.19 13.94 0.49
N SER A 384 -18.29 13.11 1.53
CA SER A 384 -19.56 12.69 2.15
C SER A 384 -20.02 13.63 3.26
N LEU A 385 -19.22 14.66 3.60
CA LEU A 385 -19.62 15.72 4.53
C LEU A 385 -20.80 16.52 3.94
N PRO A 386 -21.79 16.93 4.78
CA PRO A 386 -22.85 17.83 4.34
C PRO A 386 -22.29 19.10 3.72
N ARG A 387 -22.85 19.54 2.58
CA ARG A 387 -22.36 20.73 1.84
C ARG A 387 -22.33 21.97 2.72
N ASP A 388 -23.40 22.20 3.48
CA ASP A 388 -23.50 23.33 4.41
C ASP A 388 -22.37 23.36 5.44
N PHE A 389 -21.91 22.19 5.90
CA PHE A 389 -20.77 22.08 6.81
C PHE A 389 -19.45 22.39 6.11
N VAL A 390 -19.25 21.88 4.89
CA VAL A 390 -18.06 22.21 4.08
C VAL A 390 -18.01 23.71 3.79
N ASP A 391 -19.13 24.29 3.37
CA ASP A 391 -19.25 25.72 3.05
C ASP A 391 -18.99 26.58 4.28
N TYR A 392 -19.51 26.21 5.45
CA TYR A 392 -19.21 26.86 6.73
C TYR A 392 -17.70 26.88 7.03
N VAL A 393 -17.02 25.73 6.90
CA VAL A 393 -15.57 25.64 7.16
C VAL A 393 -14.78 26.43 6.13
N VAL A 394 -15.14 26.33 4.84
CA VAL A 394 -14.48 27.05 3.75
C VAL A 394 -14.63 28.57 3.94
N LEU A 395 -15.83 29.08 4.22
CA LEU A 395 -16.04 30.51 4.50
C LEU A 395 -15.27 30.96 5.74
N SER A 396 -15.30 30.18 6.82
CA SER A 396 -14.61 30.53 8.07
C SER A 396 -13.10 30.67 7.85
N VAL A 397 -12.50 29.72 7.12
CA VAL A 397 -11.06 29.77 6.80
C VAL A 397 -10.76 30.90 5.81
N ALA A 398 -11.59 31.12 4.80
CA ALA A 398 -11.36 32.21 3.84
C ALA A 398 -11.45 33.59 4.51
N ASN A 399 -12.44 33.82 5.37
CA ASN A 399 -12.57 35.05 6.14
C ASN A 399 -11.39 35.25 7.09
N LEU A 400 -10.87 34.18 7.69
CA LEU A 400 -9.68 34.25 8.53
C LEU A 400 -8.45 34.70 7.73
N LEU A 401 -8.25 34.18 6.52
CA LEU A 401 -7.13 34.58 5.66
C LEU A 401 -7.30 36.02 5.15
N LEU A 402 -8.53 36.46 4.84
CA LEU A 402 -8.81 37.82 4.35
C LEU A 402 -8.72 38.90 5.42
N ASN A 403 -9.00 38.56 6.69
CA ASN A 403 -9.05 39.51 7.81
C ASN A 403 -7.79 39.49 8.68
N ALA A 404 -6.84 38.59 8.43
CA ALA A 404 -5.57 38.57 9.13
C ALA A 404 -4.77 39.83 8.78
N THR A 405 -4.54 40.71 9.76
CA THR A 405 -3.73 41.93 9.59
C THR A 405 -2.24 41.58 9.40
N PRO A 406 -1.52 42.26 8.50
CA PRO A 406 -0.10 41.99 8.26
C PRO A 406 0.74 42.19 9.52
N GLN A 407 1.53 41.19 9.92
CA GLN A 407 2.65 41.44 10.83
C GLN A 407 3.66 42.31 10.07
N LYS A 408 3.90 43.52 10.59
CA LYS A 408 4.89 44.47 10.09
C LYS A 408 6.26 43.79 9.89
N SER A 409 6.63 43.53 8.65
CA SER A 409 8.03 43.49 8.21
C SER A 409 8.21 44.55 7.14
N CYS A 410 9.03 45.54 7.46
CA CYS A 410 9.37 46.68 6.62
C CYS A 410 9.90 46.24 5.24
N SER A 411 9.33 46.74 4.15
CA SER A 411 10.07 47.47 3.10
C SER A 411 9.19 47.82 1.90
N ASN A 412 9.44 49.04 1.41
CA ASN A 412 9.16 49.61 0.09
C ASN A 412 7.79 50.23 -0.14
N MET A 413 7.76 51.55 0.14
CA MET A 413 7.01 52.50 -0.67
C MET A 413 7.44 52.37 -2.13
N HIS A 414 6.50 52.12 -3.05
CA HIS A 414 6.41 52.77 -4.35
C HIS A 414 5.04 52.49 -4.99
N SER A 415 4.51 53.54 -5.62
CA SER A 415 3.49 53.58 -6.67
C SER A 415 2.11 53.00 -6.38
N GLY A 416 1.10 53.88 -6.38
CA GLY A 416 -0.29 53.49 -6.51
C GLY A 416 -0.49 52.72 -7.82
N ASP A 417 -1.00 51.50 -7.69
CA ASP A 417 -1.49 50.71 -8.80
C ASP A 417 -2.88 50.17 -8.39
N ARG A 418 -3.91 50.53 -9.16
CA ARG A 418 -5.33 50.25 -8.88
C ARG A 418 -5.70 48.78 -9.17
N ASN A 419 -4.82 47.81 -8.87
CA ASN A 419 -5.01 46.43 -9.34
C ASN A 419 -4.66 45.33 -8.33
N THR A 420 -4.61 45.63 -7.03
CA THR A 420 -4.33 44.61 -6.00
C THR A 420 -5.63 43.98 -5.49
N TRP A 421 -6.11 42.95 -6.19
CA TRP A 421 -7.12 42.01 -5.65
C TRP A 421 -6.59 41.39 -4.36
N ASN A 422 -7.38 41.46 -3.30
CA ASN A 422 -7.03 41.01 -1.95
C ASN A 422 -6.76 39.50 -1.94
N GLN A 423 -5.52 39.10 -1.65
CA GLN A 423 -5.14 37.69 -1.56
C GLN A 423 -5.19 37.15 -0.14
N GLY A 424 -5.51 38.00 0.83
CA GLY A 424 -5.35 37.71 2.25
C GLY A 424 -3.90 37.41 2.64
N GLU A 425 -3.72 36.99 3.88
CA GLU A 425 -2.45 36.52 4.41
C GLU A 425 -2.30 35.00 4.29
N SER A 426 -1.08 34.50 4.50
CA SER A 426 -0.83 33.05 4.59
C SER A 426 -0.80 32.59 6.05
N LEU A 427 -1.60 31.58 6.38
CA LEU A 427 -1.60 30.96 7.70
C LEU A 427 -1.12 29.51 7.63
N SER A 428 -0.40 29.07 8.65
CA SER A 428 -0.06 27.66 8.85
C SER A 428 -1.32 26.84 9.15
N LEU A 429 -1.31 25.56 8.79
CA LEU A 429 -2.40 24.64 9.13
C LEU A 429 -2.68 24.57 10.64
N LYS A 430 -1.68 24.87 11.48
CA LYS A 430 -1.84 24.93 12.93
C LYS A 430 -2.67 26.14 13.34
N GLU A 431 -2.35 27.33 12.84
CA GLU A 431 -3.10 28.57 13.11
C GLU A 431 -4.54 28.47 12.62
N VAL A 432 -4.76 27.90 11.43
CA VAL A 432 -6.11 27.66 10.91
C VAL A 432 -6.88 26.68 11.79
N ALA A 433 -6.22 25.62 12.28
CA ALA A 433 -6.86 24.67 13.18
C ALA A 433 -7.23 25.28 14.54
N GLU A 434 -6.39 26.16 15.11
CA GLU A 434 -6.65 26.83 16.38
C GLU A 434 -7.89 27.73 16.35
N HIS A 435 -8.23 28.28 15.19
CA HIS A 435 -9.43 29.11 14.99
C HIS A 435 -10.71 28.29 14.77
N LEU A 436 -10.60 27.00 14.44
CA LEU A 436 -11.76 26.12 14.30
C LEU A 436 -12.10 25.46 15.64
N ASN A 437 -13.40 25.35 15.96
CA ASN A 437 -13.82 24.73 17.21
C ASN A 437 -13.41 23.24 17.27
N LYS A 438 -13.20 22.73 18.49
CA LYS A 438 -12.71 21.36 18.73
C LYS A 438 -13.65 20.30 18.14
N GLU A 439 -14.94 20.58 18.07
CA GLU A 439 -15.97 19.68 17.56
C GLU A 439 -15.89 19.53 16.02
N THR A 440 -15.67 20.64 15.31
CA THR A 440 -15.42 20.66 13.86
C THR A 440 -14.15 19.91 13.51
N LEU A 441 -13.05 20.12 14.25
CA LEU A 441 -11.82 19.38 14.03
C LEU A 441 -11.97 17.87 14.30
N LYS A 442 -12.72 17.49 15.34
CA LYS A 442 -13.01 16.09 15.65
C LYS A 442 -13.82 15.44 14.52
N ARG A 443 -14.81 16.15 13.98
CA ARG A 443 -15.61 15.71 12.83
C ARG A 443 -14.80 15.60 11.54
N LEU A 444 -13.90 16.55 11.27
CA LEU A 444 -12.99 16.47 10.12
C LEU A 444 -12.01 15.29 10.25
N LYS A 445 -11.56 14.97 11.47
CA LYS A 445 -10.70 13.81 11.74
C LYS A 445 -11.45 12.48 11.68
N SER A 446 -12.71 12.42 12.09
CA SER A 446 -13.51 11.19 12.06
C SER A 446 -13.85 10.73 10.64
N GLU A 447 -13.85 11.65 9.68
CA GLU A 447 -14.07 11.38 8.24
C GLU A 447 -12.78 11.11 7.45
N TYR A 448 -11.68 10.75 8.13
CA TYR A 448 -10.39 10.28 7.59
C TYR A 448 -9.65 11.19 6.56
N GLY A 449 -10.13 12.41 6.29
CA GLY A 449 -9.38 13.40 5.49
C GLY A 449 -8.72 14.50 6.33
N GLY A 450 -9.32 14.92 7.45
CA GLY A 450 -8.81 16.04 8.24
C GLY A 450 -8.89 17.40 7.50
N LEU A 451 -8.54 18.48 8.22
CA LEU A 451 -8.62 19.86 7.72
C LEU A 451 -7.80 20.07 6.45
N GLN A 452 -6.57 19.56 6.39
CA GLN A 452 -5.71 19.74 5.23
C GLN A 452 -6.29 19.14 3.94
N THR A 453 -6.91 17.96 4.03
CA THR A 453 -7.52 17.31 2.86
C THR A 453 -8.77 18.05 2.42
N LEU A 454 -9.59 18.55 3.36
CA LEU A 454 -10.74 19.39 3.04
C LEU A 454 -10.30 20.63 2.24
N LEU A 455 -9.25 21.34 2.70
CA LEU A 455 -8.75 22.53 2.03
C LEU A 455 -8.17 22.21 0.65
N LYS A 456 -7.44 21.10 0.52
CA LYS A 456 -6.93 20.62 -0.79
C LYS A 456 -8.06 20.24 -1.76
N ASN A 457 -9.14 19.65 -1.27
CA ASN A 457 -10.31 19.28 -2.08
C ASN A 457 -11.09 20.51 -2.54
N ASN A 458 -11.08 21.60 -1.76
CA ASN A 458 -11.65 22.90 -2.13
C ASN A 458 -10.67 23.75 -2.95
N HIS A 459 -10.12 23.14 -4.00
CA HIS A 459 -9.10 23.68 -4.89
C HIS A 459 -9.50 24.99 -5.60
N GLN A 460 -10.80 25.25 -5.71
CA GLN A 460 -11.30 26.52 -6.22
C GLN A 460 -10.80 27.69 -5.37
N VAL A 461 -10.84 27.54 -4.04
CA VAL A 461 -10.66 28.62 -3.06
C VAL A 461 -9.23 28.64 -2.51
N PHE A 462 -8.68 27.48 -2.18
CA PHE A 462 -7.42 27.39 -1.43
C PHE A 462 -6.28 26.78 -2.22
N GLU A 463 -5.07 27.23 -1.89
CA GLU A 463 -3.82 26.61 -2.28
C GLU A 463 -3.02 26.24 -1.01
N VAL A 464 -2.65 24.97 -0.87
CA VAL A 464 -1.92 24.46 0.31
C VAL A 464 -0.49 24.09 -0.10
N LEU A 465 0.48 24.94 0.25
CA LEU A 465 1.90 24.78 -0.06
C LEU A 465 2.72 24.78 1.22
N ASN A 466 3.64 23.82 1.38
CA ASN A 466 4.57 23.73 2.51
C ASN A 466 3.90 23.83 3.90
N GLY A 467 2.68 23.31 4.04
CA GLY A 467 1.93 23.35 5.31
C GLY A 467 1.27 24.70 5.64
N ARG A 468 1.30 25.66 4.70
CA ARG A 468 0.57 26.93 4.75
C ARG A 468 -0.59 26.94 3.76
N VAL A 469 -1.66 27.64 4.13
CA VAL A 469 -2.90 27.80 3.38
C VAL A 469 -2.97 29.23 2.88
N HIS A 470 -3.25 29.38 1.59
CA HIS A 470 -3.41 30.66 0.91
C HIS A 470 -4.75 30.68 0.18
N ILE A 471 -5.31 31.87 -0.01
CA ILE A 471 -6.37 32.07 -0.99
C ILE A 471 -5.74 31.99 -2.38
N ARG A 472 -6.35 31.19 -3.25
CA ARG A 472 -5.82 30.92 -4.58
C ARG A 472 -6.06 32.10 -5.51
N ASP A 473 -4.97 32.66 -6.07
CA ASP A 473 -5.05 33.65 -7.14
C ASP A 473 -4.87 32.97 -8.52
N TRP A 474 -5.98 32.84 -9.25
CA TRP A 474 -6.00 32.20 -10.56
C TRP A 474 -5.26 32.99 -11.65
N ARG A 475 -4.89 34.26 -11.42
CA ARG A 475 -4.08 35.05 -12.37
C ARG A 475 -2.61 34.63 -12.38
N LYS A 476 -2.13 34.03 -11.28
CA LYS A 476 -0.73 33.60 -11.11
C LYS A 476 -0.47 32.19 -11.66
N GLU A 477 -1.49 31.53 -12.21
CA GLU A 477 -1.38 30.16 -12.72
C GLU A 477 -0.52 30.12 -13.99
N LYS A 478 0.66 29.51 -13.91
CA LYS A 478 1.51 29.28 -15.09
C LYS A 478 0.79 28.31 -16.04
N PRO A 479 0.76 28.56 -17.36
CA PRO A 479 0.16 27.64 -18.31
C PRO A 479 0.82 26.26 -18.17
N SER A 480 0.00 25.23 -17.93
CA SER A 480 0.51 23.88 -17.68
C SER A 480 1.38 23.41 -18.84
N ARG A 481 2.55 22.83 -18.55
CA ARG A 481 3.43 22.18 -19.54
C ARG A 481 2.60 21.31 -20.49
N LYS A 482 2.86 21.42 -21.79
CA LYS A 482 2.13 20.82 -22.94
C LYS A 482 1.97 19.28 -22.96
N ASN A 483 2.29 18.57 -21.88
CA ASN A 483 2.21 17.10 -21.78
C ASN A 483 1.13 16.67 -20.78
N LYS A 484 -0.15 16.99 -21.01
CA LYS A 484 -1.26 16.28 -20.36
C LYS A 484 -1.87 15.31 -21.37
N PRO A 485 -2.16 14.05 -21.00
CA PRO A 485 -2.82 13.09 -21.89
C PRO A 485 -4.19 13.61 -22.33
N ASP A 486 -4.59 13.35 -23.58
CA ASP A 486 -5.82 13.88 -24.22
C ASP A 486 -7.10 13.66 -23.39
N VAL A 487 -7.16 12.60 -22.60
CA VAL A 487 -8.26 12.28 -21.69
C VAL A 487 -8.46 13.36 -20.62
N LYS A 488 -7.37 13.90 -20.04
CA LYS A 488 -7.48 14.97 -19.02
C LYS A 488 -7.89 16.31 -19.63
N ARG A 489 -7.58 16.53 -20.92
CA ARG A 489 -7.94 17.75 -21.66
C ARG A 489 -9.43 17.77 -22.01
N ARG A 490 -10.02 16.60 -22.34
CA ARG A 490 -11.48 16.44 -22.49
C ARG A 490 -12.22 16.66 -21.17
N LEU A 491 -11.75 16.07 -20.07
CA LEU A 491 -12.36 16.23 -18.74
C LEU A 491 -12.38 17.70 -18.26
N SER A 492 -11.36 18.51 -18.58
CA SER A 492 -11.36 19.94 -18.25
C SER A 492 -12.36 20.77 -19.07
N ALA A 493 -12.66 20.35 -20.30
CA ALA A 493 -13.67 21.01 -21.13
C ALA A 493 -15.10 20.63 -20.69
N GLU A 494 -15.30 19.38 -20.27
CA GLU A 494 -16.58 18.87 -19.75
C GLU A 494 -16.96 19.45 -18.37
N ALA A 495 -15.97 19.88 -17.57
CA ALA A 495 -16.19 20.49 -16.27
C ALA A 495 -16.35 22.03 -16.30
N PHE A 496 -16.19 22.67 -17.46
CA PHE A 496 -16.21 24.13 -17.60
C PHE A 496 -17.60 24.73 -17.29
N LYS A 497 -17.63 25.70 -16.36
CA LYS A 497 -18.84 26.38 -15.87
C LYS A 497 -19.94 25.44 -15.34
N THR A 498 -19.58 24.25 -14.86
CA THR A 498 -20.53 23.29 -14.24
C THR A 498 -20.80 23.56 -12.76
N ARG A 499 -20.06 24.50 -12.16
CA ARG A 499 -20.17 24.93 -10.76
C ARG A 499 -20.08 26.46 -10.69
N LEU A 500 -20.75 27.03 -9.69
CA LEU A 500 -20.67 28.47 -9.41
C LEU A 500 -19.27 28.88 -8.95
N CYS A 501 -18.89 30.11 -9.28
CA CYS A 501 -17.63 30.70 -8.86
C CYS A 501 -17.70 31.12 -7.40
N TRP A 502 -16.94 30.44 -6.52
CA TRP A 502 -16.91 30.78 -5.10
C TRP A 502 -16.44 32.22 -4.87
N PHE A 503 -15.42 32.70 -5.60
CA PHE A 503 -14.93 34.07 -5.47
C PHE A 503 -15.95 35.13 -5.89
N PHE A 504 -16.76 34.84 -6.91
CA PHE A 504 -17.82 35.75 -7.32
C PHE A 504 -18.89 35.91 -6.23
N ILE A 505 -19.17 34.83 -5.49
CA ILE A 505 -20.23 34.82 -4.47
C ILE A 505 -19.74 35.34 -3.12
N HIS A 506 -18.50 35.00 -2.72
CA HIS A 506 -18.06 35.14 -1.33
C HIS A 506 -16.84 36.03 -1.13
N HIS A 507 -16.07 36.35 -2.17
CA HIS A 507 -14.88 37.18 -2.02
C HIS A 507 -15.24 38.67 -2.04
N PRO A 508 -14.69 39.52 -1.14
CA PRO A 508 -15.04 40.94 -1.05
C PRO A 508 -14.75 41.71 -2.35
N ASP A 509 -13.66 41.35 -3.05
CA ASP A 509 -13.28 41.97 -4.33
C ASP A 509 -13.87 41.25 -5.56
N GLY A 510 -14.76 40.26 -5.35
CA GLY A 510 -15.26 39.39 -6.41
C GLY A 510 -14.19 38.46 -7.00
N CYS A 511 -14.46 37.89 -8.18
CA CYS A 511 -13.51 36.99 -8.85
C CYS A 511 -12.36 37.77 -9.49
N SER A 512 -11.13 37.27 -9.33
CA SER A 512 -9.92 37.85 -9.93
C SER A 512 -9.83 37.70 -11.45
N LEU A 513 -10.69 36.88 -12.08
CA LEU A 513 -10.74 36.65 -13.51
C LEU A 513 -12.01 37.25 -14.14
N PRO A 514 -11.94 37.75 -15.39
CA PRO A 514 -13.14 38.04 -16.17
C PRO A 514 -14.00 36.78 -16.35
N SER A 515 -15.33 36.93 -16.43
CA SER A 515 -16.27 35.79 -16.57
C SER A 515 -15.93 34.83 -17.72
N GLU A 516 -15.46 35.36 -18.86
CA GLU A 516 -15.09 34.55 -20.02
C GLU A 516 -13.86 33.67 -19.79
N SER A 517 -12.96 34.11 -18.89
CA SER A 517 -11.72 33.40 -18.57
C SER A 517 -11.85 32.52 -17.32
N CYS A 518 -12.93 32.68 -16.55
CA CYS A 518 -13.15 31.90 -15.35
C CYS A 518 -13.69 30.50 -15.70
N PRO A 519 -13.07 29.42 -15.18
CA PRO A 519 -13.58 28.06 -15.39
C PRO A 519 -14.87 27.76 -14.62
N TYR A 520 -15.35 28.68 -13.79
CA TYR A 520 -16.55 28.57 -12.96
C TYR A 520 -17.56 29.66 -13.34
N ALA A 521 -18.86 29.37 -13.16
CA ALA A 521 -19.94 30.25 -13.57
C ALA A 521 -20.10 31.47 -12.63
N HIS A 522 -20.11 32.68 -13.18
CA HIS A 522 -20.41 33.93 -12.45
C HIS A 522 -21.93 34.16 -12.41
N GLY A 523 -22.63 33.35 -11.64
CA GLY A 523 -24.10 33.37 -11.54
C GLY A 523 -24.77 32.17 -12.20
N THR A 524 -26.09 32.04 -12.01
CA THR A 524 -26.88 30.89 -12.48
C THR A 524 -27.05 30.87 -14.00
N GLU A 525 -26.94 32.02 -14.65
CA GLU A 525 -27.11 32.15 -16.12
C GLU A 525 -25.94 31.53 -16.89
N GLU A 526 -24.76 31.49 -16.28
CA GLU A 526 -23.56 30.88 -16.86
C GLU A 526 -23.42 29.39 -16.53
N LEU A 527 -24.26 28.87 -15.64
CA LEU A 527 -24.15 27.53 -15.09
C LEU A 527 -24.59 26.47 -16.12
N ARG A 528 -23.64 25.62 -16.53
CA ARG A 528 -23.88 24.54 -17.49
C ARG A 528 -24.25 23.25 -16.76
N GLN A 529 -25.18 22.49 -17.33
CA GLN A 529 -25.45 21.13 -16.85
C GLN A 529 -24.24 20.23 -17.10
N SER A 530 -23.78 19.54 -16.05
CA SER A 530 -22.68 18.58 -16.16
C SER A 530 -23.08 17.44 -17.08
N GLN A 531 -22.38 17.28 -18.21
CA GLN A 531 -22.51 16.13 -19.10
C GLN A 531 -21.81 14.92 -18.49
N ILE A 532 -22.28 14.44 -17.34
CA ILE A 532 -21.89 13.11 -16.86
C ILE A 532 -22.54 12.14 -17.82
N ILE A 533 -21.75 11.50 -18.69
CA ILE A 533 -22.17 10.28 -19.38
C ILE A 533 -22.52 9.29 -18.27
N LYS A 534 -23.82 9.19 -17.94
CA LYS A 534 -24.35 8.07 -17.18
C LYS A 534 -24.01 6.84 -18.03
N LYS A 535 -22.96 6.10 -17.66
CA LYS A 535 -22.83 4.70 -18.11
C LYS A 535 -24.18 4.07 -17.78
N LYS A 536 -24.95 3.73 -18.82
CA LYS A 536 -26.24 3.07 -18.68
C LYS A 536 -26.04 1.89 -17.73
N LYS A 537 -26.76 1.90 -16.60
CA LYS A 537 -27.15 0.65 -15.94
C LYS A 537 -27.96 -0.10 -16.99
N HIS A 538 -27.33 -1.04 -17.69
CA HIS A 538 -28.09 -2.08 -18.35
C HIS A 538 -28.46 -3.08 -17.25
N ILE A 539 -29.77 -3.26 -17.11
CA ILE A 539 -30.45 -4.23 -16.25
C ILE A 539 -29.90 -5.62 -16.50
#